data_AF-A0A834WQ93-F1
#
_entry.id   AF-A0A834WQ93-F1
#
_cell.length_a   1.000
_cell.length_b   1.000
_cell.length_c   1.000
_cell.angle_alpha   90.00
_cell.angle_beta   90.00
_cell.angle_gamma   90.00
#
_symmetry.space_group_name_H-M   'P 1'
#
loop_
_entity.id
_entity.type
_entity.pdbx_description
1 polymer ?
#
loop_
_entity_poly.entity_id
_entity_poly.type
_entity_poly.pdbx_seq_one_letter_code
_entity_poly.pdbx_strand_id
1 'polypeptide(L)'
;MTEEQMEVLRKQICVYSTICEQLVEMHKAITAHQHLPSLYCDPLIGHKISSGRQRWTPTPLQLHILERLFEQGHSTPTKHNIKHITLQLAHHAPITETNVYNWFQNRRARSKRKHQLPPSPSPKY
;
A
#
# COMPACT_ATOMS: atom_id res chain seq x y z
N MET A 1 -2.29 -22.40 -21.19
CA MET A 1 -3.31 -21.36 -20.96
C MET A 1 -4.54 -21.79 -21.76
N THR A 2 -5.64 -22.16 -21.12
CA THR A 2 -6.83 -22.63 -21.84
C THR A 2 -7.63 -21.45 -22.39
N GLU A 3 -8.40 -21.67 -23.45
CA GLU A 3 -9.22 -20.64 -24.12
C GLU A 3 -10.20 -19.99 -23.14
N GLU A 4 -10.79 -20.79 -22.25
CA GLU A 4 -11.67 -20.32 -21.17
C GLU A 4 -10.93 -19.39 -20.18
N GLN A 5 -9.68 -19.70 -19.82
CA GLN A 5 -8.88 -18.86 -18.93
C GLN A 5 -8.47 -17.55 -19.62
N MET A 6 -8.22 -17.57 -20.94
CA MET A 6 -7.99 -16.34 -21.70
C MET A 6 -9.25 -15.48 -21.80
N GLU A 7 -10.42 -16.10 -21.93
CA GLU A 7 -11.70 -15.40 -21.98
C GLU A 7 -12.04 -14.76 -20.62
N VAL A 8 -11.80 -15.47 -19.52
CA VAL A 8 -11.92 -14.91 -18.17
C VAL A 8 -10.97 -13.73 -17.98
N LEU A 9 -9.71 -13.86 -18.41
CA LEU A 9 -8.73 -12.78 -18.31
C LEU A 9 -9.14 -11.56 -19.14
N ARG A 10 -9.65 -11.76 -20.36
CA ARG A 10 -10.17 -10.66 -21.20
C ARG A 10 -11.35 -9.96 -20.55
N LYS A 11 -12.28 -10.71 -19.95
CA LYS A 11 -13.40 -10.15 -19.18
C LYS A 11 -12.90 -9.35 -17.98
N GLN A 12 -11.93 -9.87 -17.24
CA GLN A 12 -11.34 -9.17 -16.10
C GLN A 12 -10.60 -7.88 -16.52
N ILE A 13 -9.83 -7.92 -17.61
CA ILE A 13 -9.16 -6.75 -18.16
C ILE A 13 -10.17 -5.69 -18.60
N CYS A 14 -11.25 -6.11 -19.26
CA CYS A 14 -12.31 -5.22 -19.71
C CYS A 14 -12.99 -4.52 -18.52
N VAL A 15 -13.43 -5.28 -17.52
CA VAL A 15 -14.06 -4.74 -16.29
C VAL A 15 -13.11 -3.79 -15.56
N TYR A 16 -11.82 -4.14 -15.46
CA TYR A 16 -10.82 -3.28 -14.84
C TYR A 16 -10.65 -1.96 -15.60
N SER A 17 -10.58 -2.00 -16.94
CA SER A 17 -10.48 -0.80 -17.78
C SER A 17 -11.64 0.15 -17.53
N THR A 18 -12.87 -0.37 -17.54
CA THR A 18 -14.08 0.43 -17.31
C THR A 18 -14.08 1.09 -15.93
N ILE A 19 -13.70 0.35 -14.88
CA ILE A 19 -13.65 0.90 -13.52
C ILE A 19 -12.57 1.99 -13.43
N CYS A 20 -11.40 1.78 -14.03
CA CYS A 20 -10.34 2.77 -14.07
C CYS A 20 -10.77 4.07 -14.77
N GLU A 21 -11.46 3.96 -15.92
CA GLU A 21 -11.97 5.10 -16.66
C GLU A 21 -13.01 5.89 -15.85
N GLN A 22 -13.97 5.22 -15.21
CA GLN A 22 -14.98 5.85 -14.34
C GLN A 22 -14.36 6.57 -13.14
N LEU A 23 -13.32 5.98 -12.52
CA LEU A 23 -12.61 6.60 -11.41
C LEU A 23 -11.90 7.89 -11.84
N VAL A 24 -11.30 7.90 -13.02
CA VAL A 24 -10.62 9.09 -13.58
C VAL A 24 -11.64 10.17 -13.93
N GLU A 25 -12.78 9.80 -14.52
CA GLU A 25 -13.86 10.74 -14.85
C GLU A 25 -14.47 11.38 -13.60
N MET A 26 -14.77 10.58 -12.59
CA MET A 26 -15.24 11.08 -11.29
C MET A 26 -14.22 12.04 -10.64
N HIS A 27 -12.93 11.71 -10.70
CA HIS A 27 -11.88 12.59 -10.17
C HIS A 27 -11.84 13.93 -10.91
N LYS A 28 -11.94 13.92 -12.25
CA LYS A 28 -12.03 15.16 -13.05
C LYS A 28 -13.25 16.00 -12.68
N ALA A 29 -14.41 15.38 -12.46
CA ALA A 29 -15.62 16.08 -12.04
C ALA A 29 -15.46 16.73 -10.66
N ILE A 30 -14.85 16.04 -9.69
CA ILE A 30 -14.61 16.58 -8.34
C ILE A 30 -13.60 17.73 -8.39
N THR A 31 -12.52 17.60 -9.16
CA THR A 31 -11.49 18.65 -9.27
C THR A 31 -11.97 19.87 -10.06
N ALA A 32 -12.86 19.69 -11.04
CA ALA A 32 -13.47 20.81 -11.79
C ALA A 32 -14.26 21.78 -10.87
N HIS A 33 -14.82 21.29 -9.77
CA HIS A 33 -15.51 22.13 -8.77
C HIS A 33 -14.59 22.80 -7.73
N GLN A 34 -13.28 22.51 -7.72
CA GLN A 34 -12.34 23.01 -6.69
C GLN A 34 -11.58 24.29 -7.09
N HIS A 35 -11.83 24.87 -8.27
CA HIS A 35 -11.08 26.02 -8.77
C HIS A 35 -11.82 27.37 -8.63
N LEU A 36 -12.33 27.68 -7.42
CA LEU A 36 -12.67 29.04 -7.03
C LEU A 36 -11.89 29.46 -5.78
N PRO A 37 -11.28 30.67 -5.77
CA PRO A 37 -10.35 31.07 -4.72
C PRO A 37 -11.06 31.36 -3.40
N SER A 38 -10.71 30.53 -2.40
CA SER A 38 -10.46 30.89 -1.00
C SER A 38 -10.89 32.30 -0.57
N LEU A 39 -12.15 32.54 -0.22
CA LEU A 39 -12.59 33.67 0.63
C LEU A 39 -13.99 33.42 1.21
N TYR A 40 -14.17 32.46 2.13
CA TYR A 40 -15.01 32.67 3.32
C TYR A 40 -14.95 31.47 4.27
N CYS A 41 -15.26 31.77 5.52
CA CYS A 41 -14.86 31.10 6.74
C CYS A 41 -15.66 29.83 7.12
N ASP A 42 -15.01 29.04 8.00
CA ASP A 42 -15.49 28.06 9.02
C ASP A 42 -16.80 28.44 9.77
N PRO A 43 -17.34 27.63 10.71
CA PRO A 43 -17.18 26.20 11.01
C PRO A 43 -18.54 25.47 11.19
N LEU A 44 -18.49 24.15 11.42
CA LEU A 44 -19.54 23.27 12.00
C LEU A 44 -20.19 22.26 11.05
N ILE A 45 -19.68 21.04 11.18
CA ILE A 45 -20.34 19.74 10.99
C ILE A 45 -20.67 19.37 9.54
N GLY A 46 -19.75 18.61 8.94
CA GLY A 46 -20.01 17.89 7.69
C GLY A 46 -18.77 17.15 7.22
N HIS A 47 -18.54 15.96 7.80
CA HIS A 47 -17.70 14.89 7.26
C HIS A 47 -16.48 15.31 6.43
N LYS A 48 -15.38 15.55 7.15
CA LYS A 48 -14.02 15.50 6.62
C LYS A 48 -13.79 14.05 6.20
N ILE A 49 -14.18 13.68 4.98
CA ILE A 49 -13.75 12.42 4.38
C ILE A 49 -12.24 12.59 4.19
N SER A 50 -11.50 12.05 5.16
CA SER A 50 -10.07 11.81 5.14
C SER A 50 -9.27 12.94 4.50
N SER A 51 -8.95 13.97 5.30
CA SER A 51 -7.73 14.74 5.07
C SER A 51 -6.60 13.73 4.83
N GLY A 52 -6.24 13.57 3.56
CA GLY A 52 -5.53 12.42 3.06
C GLY A 52 -4.25 12.22 3.86
N ARG A 53 -4.27 11.24 4.77
CA ARG A 53 -3.04 10.82 5.44
C ARG A 53 -2.17 10.28 4.34
N GLN A 54 -1.20 11.09 3.90
CA GLN A 54 -0.29 10.74 2.82
C GLN A 54 0.26 9.34 3.10
N ARG A 55 -0.07 8.41 2.21
CA ARG A 55 0.31 7.02 2.39
C ARG A 55 1.82 6.95 2.24
N TRP A 56 2.50 6.49 3.27
CA TRP A 56 3.95 6.34 3.20
C TRP A 56 4.32 5.41 2.05
N THR A 57 5.04 5.95 1.08
CA THR A 57 5.64 5.23 -0.05
C THR A 57 7.13 5.07 0.26
N PRO A 58 7.57 3.89 0.76
CA PRO A 58 8.97 3.68 1.08
C PRO A 58 9.84 3.77 -0.19
N THR A 59 11.02 4.37 -0.06
CA THR A 59 11.98 4.36 -1.16
C THR A 59 12.58 2.96 -1.33
N PRO A 60 13.11 2.62 -2.53
CA PRO A 60 13.78 1.33 -2.76
C PRO A 60 14.90 1.06 -1.74
N LEU A 61 15.65 2.10 -1.36
CA LEU A 61 16.71 2.00 -0.35
C LEU A 61 16.16 1.70 1.04
N GLN A 62 15.06 2.35 1.45
CA GLN A 62 14.40 2.05 2.72
C GLN A 62 13.88 0.61 2.77
N LEU A 63 13.29 0.12 1.68
CA LEU A 63 12.86 -1.28 1.58
C LEU A 63 14.02 -2.25 1.71
N HIS A 64 15.13 -2.01 1.01
CA HIS A 64 16.31 -2.87 1.08
C HIS A 64 16.88 -3.00 2.49
N ILE A 65 16.96 -1.89 3.23
CA ILE A 65 17.42 -1.88 4.63
C ILE A 65 16.43 -2.66 5.52
N LEU A 66 15.13 -2.41 5.38
CA LEU A 66 14.09 -3.12 6.14
C LEU A 66 14.11 -4.63 5.88
N GLU A 67 14.32 -5.04 4.63
CA GLU A 67 14.44 -6.46 4.23
C GLU A 67 15.66 -7.11 4.85
N ARG A 68 16.84 -6.48 4.72
CA ARG A 68 18.09 -6.98 5.33
C ARG A 68 17.95 -7.17 6.84
N LEU A 69 17.37 -6.20 7.53
CA LEU A 69 17.15 -6.27 8.97
C LEU A 69 16.20 -7.43 9.34
N PHE A 70 15.15 -7.64 8.56
CA PHE A 70 14.21 -8.74 8.77
C PHE A 70 14.88 -10.12 8.58
N GLU A 71 15.70 -10.27 7.55
CA GLU A 71 16.45 -11.51 7.24
C GLU A 71 17.49 -11.85 8.32
N GLN A 72 18.10 -10.85 8.94
CA GLN A 72 19.04 -11.01 10.05
C GLN A 72 18.38 -11.46 11.37
N GLY A 73 17.08 -11.78 11.38
CA GLY A 73 16.39 -12.31 12.57
C GLY A 73 15.66 -11.25 13.40
N HIS A 74 15.63 -9.97 12.97
CA HIS A 74 14.85 -8.92 13.64
C HIS A 74 13.36 -8.99 13.33
N SER A 75 12.80 -10.20 13.25
CA SER A 75 11.40 -10.43 12.88
C SER A 75 10.43 -9.78 13.86
N THR A 76 10.80 -9.64 15.13
CA THR A 76 10.06 -8.93 16.20
C THR A 76 10.91 -7.78 16.76
N PRO A 77 10.94 -6.61 16.10
CA PRO A 77 11.72 -5.50 16.62
C PRO A 77 11.10 -4.98 17.92
N THR A 78 11.91 -4.84 18.98
CA THR A 78 11.51 -4.21 20.23
C THR A 78 11.22 -2.71 20.00
N LYS A 79 10.55 -2.05 20.95
CA LYS A 79 10.27 -0.60 20.87
C LYS A 79 11.56 0.23 20.66
N HIS A 80 12.67 -0.19 21.27
CA HIS A 80 13.97 0.45 21.08
C HIS A 80 14.49 0.25 19.64
N ASN A 81 14.38 -0.96 19.10
CA ASN A 81 14.81 -1.25 17.73
C ASN A 81 13.98 -0.48 16.70
N ILE A 82 12.66 -0.35 16.89
CA ILE A 82 11.81 0.44 16.00
C ILE A 82 12.30 1.89 15.93
N LYS A 83 12.65 2.50 17.08
CA LYS A 83 13.21 3.85 17.13
C LYS A 83 14.54 3.95 16.38
N HIS A 84 15.46 3.02 16.65
CA HIS A 84 16.76 3.00 16.01
C HIS A 84 16.65 2.86 14.48
N ILE A 85 15.83 1.93 14.00
CA ILE A 85 15.56 1.70 12.58
C ILE A 85 14.92 2.94 11.94
N THR A 86 13.98 3.59 12.63
CA THR A 86 13.34 4.81 12.14
C THR A 86 14.36 5.93 11.95
N LEU A 87 15.24 6.15 12.93
CA LEU A 87 16.32 7.14 12.84
C LEU A 87 17.26 6.84 11.68
N GLN A 88 17.66 5.58 11.50
CA GLN A 88 18.51 5.18 10.38
C GLN A 88 17.84 5.49 9.03
N LEU A 89 16.58 5.09 8.86
CA LEU A 89 15.82 5.24 7.62
C LEU A 89 15.40 6.69 7.31
N ALA A 90 15.28 7.54 8.34
CA ALA A 90 14.93 8.95 8.21
C ALA A 90 15.98 9.76 7.45
N HIS A 91 17.24 9.32 7.42
CA HIS A 91 18.29 9.95 6.60
C HIS A 91 18.03 9.82 5.10
N HIS A 92 17.25 8.83 4.68
CA HIS A 92 17.01 8.54 3.26
C HIS A 92 15.69 9.08 2.75
N ALA A 93 14.64 9.11 3.57
CA ALA A 93 13.33 9.68 3.24
C ALA A 93 12.45 9.79 4.51
N PRO A 94 11.36 10.60 4.46
CA PRO A 94 10.41 10.68 5.56
C PRO A 94 9.82 9.33 5.95
N ILE A 95 9.89 9.00 7.24
CA ILE A 95 9.39 7.74 7.82
C ILE A 95 9.06 7.97 9.29
N THR A 96 8.03 7.27 9.79
CA THR A 96 7.65 7.29 11.21
C THR A 96 7.83 5.91 11.86
N GLU A 97 7.90 5.88 13.19
CA GLU A 97 7.93 4.62 13.96
C GLU A 97 6.73 3.70 13.61
N THR A 98 5.56 4.30 13.36
CA THR A 98 4.36 3.57 12.93
C THR A 98 4.55 2.90 11.58
N ASN A 99 5.26 3.53 10.64
CA ASN A 99 5.55 2.94 9.34
C ASN A 99 6.46 1.71 9.48
N VAL A 100 7.52 1.82 10.28
CA VAL A 100 8.44 0.70 10.56
C VAL A 100 7.69 -0.44 11.24
N TYR A 101 6.95 -0.16 12.31
CA TYR A 101 6.15 -1.17 13.01
C TYR A 101 5.20 -1.90 12.06
N ASN A 102 4.42 -1.17 11.27
CA ASN A 102 3.47 -1.73 10.32
C ASN A 102 4.15 -2.54 9.21
N TRP A 103 5.33 -2.11 8.74
CA TRP A 103 6.09 -2.86 7.74
C TRP A 103 6.49 -4.24 8.27
N PHE A 104 7.02 -4.31 9.50
CA PHE A 104 7.41 -5.59 10.13
C PHE A 104 6.20 -6.49 10.42
N GLN A 105 5.09 -5.91 10.91
CA GLN A 105 3.82 -6.64 11.08
C GLN A 105 3.37 -7.27 9.76
N ASN A 106 3.33 -6.46 8.69
CA ASN A 106 2.91 -6.92 7.37
C ASN A 106 3.88 -7.96 6.78
N ARG A 107 5.19 -7.82 7.00
CA ARG A 107 6.19 -8.77 6.52
C ARG A 107 6.01 -10.14 7.16
N ARG A 108 5.77 -10.20 8.47
CA ARG A 108 5.44 -11.46 9.18
C ARG A 108 4.14 -12.07 8.68
N ALA A 109 3.09 -11.27 8.54
CA ALA A 109 1.80 -11.74 8.04
C ALA A 109 1.92 -12.37 6.64
N ARG A 110 2.67 -11.74 5.73
CA ARG A 110 2.98 -12.28 4.39
C ARG A 110 3.78 -13.58 4.46
N SER A 111 4.80 -13.64 5.32
CA SER A 111 5.61 -14.86 5.49
C SER A 111 4.75 -16.05 5.95
N LYS A 112 3.86 -15.83 6.93
CA LYS A 112 2.94 -16.86 7.42
C LYS A 112 1.99 -17.38 6.32
N ARG A 113 1.41 -16.48 5.52
CA ARG A 113 0.53 -16.89 4.41
C ARG A 113 1.27 -17.68 3.32
N LYS A 114 2.52 -17.31 3.01
CA LYS A 114 3.34 -18.03 2.02
C LYS A 114 3.59 -19.49 2.43
N HIS A 115 3.68 -19.79 3.73
CA HIS A 115 3.85 -21.16 4.24
C HIS A 115 2.53 -21.94 4.38
N GLN A 116 1.37 -21.27 4.26
CA GLN A 116 0.05 -21.90 4.39
C GLN A 116 -0.64 -22.16 3.05
N LEU A 117 -0.13 -21.59 1.96
CA LEU A 117 -0.59 -21.95 0.63
C LEU A 117 -0.05 -23.35 0.31
N PRO A 118 -0.91 -24.38 0.14
CA PRO A 118 -0.44 -25.68 -0.32
C PRO A 118 0.27 -25.50 -1.68
N PRO A 119 1.36 -26.23 -1.96
CA PRO A 119 1.91 -26.26 -3.30
C PRO A 119 0.78 -26.63 -4.25
N SER A 120 0.56 -25.80 -5.26
CA SER A 120 -0.43 -26.03 -6.31
C SER A 120 -0.34 -27.50 -6.76
N PRO A 121 -1.45 -28.26 -6.78
CA PRO A 121 -1.39 -29.65 -7.21
C PRO A 121 -0.92 -29.68 -8.66
N SER A 122 0.26 -30.26 -8.88
CA SER A 122 0.80 -30.53 -10.21
C SER A 122 -0.23 -31.29 -11.04
N PRO A 123 -0.46 -30.93 -12.32
CA PRO A 123 -1.36 -31.68 -13.18
C PRO A 123 -0.79 -33.10 -13.35
N LYS A 124 -1.54 -34.12 -12.93
CA LYS A 124 -1.25 -35.50 -13.30
C LYS A 124 -1.79 -35.69 -14.72
N TYR A 125 -0.88 -35.95 -15.66
CA TYR A 125 -1.21 -36.63 -16.92
C TYR A 125 -1.05 -38.13 -16.70
#